data_AF-A0AA39KBY0-F1
#
_entry.id   AF-A0AA39KBY0-F1
#
_cell.length_a   1.000
_cell.length_b   1.000
_cell.length_c   1.000
_cell.angle_alpha   90.00
_cell.angle_beta   90.00
_cell.angle_gamma   90.00
#
_symmetry.space_group_name_H-M   'P 1'
#
loop_
_entity.id
_entity.type
_entity.pdbx_description
1 polymer ?
#
loop_
_entity_poly.entity_id
_entity_poly.type
_entity_poly.pdbx_seq_one_letter_code
_entity_poly.pdbx_strand_id
1 'polypeptide(L)'
;MPETLIVPTDAQVLTELENYKESLDRPSILKRMRNEKSWSLSDTRLKRLMSEKDSSRSRYIPQVPCNVDFLEADSSLLATYCNALTQYPSEFPALLNSASLQTLQVSETTDLPPPALPRDALGAQLRFYENHKHQLFILYGRGEYDYAVGHNTQMAMLHSIVQLRIFELLEGKSRPLSEEDQITMNSWSGVQTFFEFYEAAGKKAGLPANDVGRQFEAEYGVNPLVRRTPEQNDPMWRTAYDRAKESIHKKYTLPVLRQLSQHPKTRGTVPLDSNGEPIYDPKVYGRFAFIITKLCFKLCAGIGEANTHIGNRISADNQAEVFLA
;
A
#
# COMPACT_ATOMS: atom_id res chain seq x y z
N MET A 1 44.13 -14.75 37.76
CA MET A 1 42.83 -14.18 38.16
C MET A 1 41.81 -14.66 37.15
N PRO A 2 40.76 -15.41 37.51
CA PRO A 2 39.74 -15.80 36.55
C PRO A 2 39.03 -14.54 36.05
N GLU A 3 39.10 -14.25 34.74
CA GLU A 3 38.33 -13.18 34.12
C GLU A 3 36.84 -13.48 34.31
N THR A 4 36.18 -12.67 35.14
CA THR A 4 34.73 -12.75 35.34
C THR A 4 34.04 -12.30 34.06
N LEU A 5 33.51 -13.26 33.31
CA LEU A 5 32.71 -12.97 32.12
C LEU A 5 31.33 -12.43 32.53
N ILE A 6 30.89 -11.39 31.85
CA ILE A 6 29.60 -10.74 32.02
C ILE A 6 28.59 -11.40 31.08
N VAL A 7 27.38 -11.67 31.55
CA VAL A 7 26.28 -12.14 30.68
C VAL A 7 25.53 -10.91 30.18
N PRO A 8 25.62 -10.56 28.88
CA PRO A 8 24.93 -9.38 28.34
C PRO A 8 23.42 -9.62 28.22
N THR A 9 22.64 -8.55 28.13
CA THR A 9 21.22 -8.58 27.76
C THR A 9 21.03 -8.74 26.25
N ASP A 10 19.86 -9.21 25.79
CA ASP A 10 19.58 -9.38 24.37
C ASP A 10 19.68 -8.04 23.61
N ALA A 11 19.22 -6.94 24.22
CA ALA A 11 19.33 -5.60 23.65
C ALA A 11 20.79 -5.17 23.44
N GLN A 12 21.67 -5.40 24.43
CA GLN A 12 23.10 -5.09 24.30
C GLN A 12 23.77 -5.89 23.18
N VAL A 13 23.41 -7.16 23.04
CA VAL A 13 23.92 -8.02 21.96
C VAL A 13 23.43 -7.54 20.60
N LEU A 14 22.15 -7.16 20.48
CA LEU A 14 21.58 -6.64 19.23
C LEU A 14 22.24 -5.33 18.80
N THR A 15 22.43 -4.38 19.72
CA THR A 15 23.16 -3.13 19.45
C THR A 15 24.60 -3.41 19.02
N GLU A 16 25.31 -4.29 19.71
CA GLU A 16 26.70 -4.61 19.35
C GLU A 16 26.78 -5.34 18.00
N LEU A 17 25.78 -6.15 17.65
CA LEU A 17 25.67 -6.79 16.34
C LEU A 17 25.61 -5.78 15.18
N GLU A 18 25.15 -4.55 15.40
CA GLU A 18 25.14 -3.48 14.38
C GLU A 18 26.57 -3.03 13.99
N ASN A 19 27.54 -3.18 14.88
CA ASN A 19 28.94 -2.81 14.64
C ASN A 19 29.71 -3.83 13.79
N TYR A 20 29.17 -5.04 13.60
CA TYR A 20 29.81 -6.06 12.78
C TYR A 20 29.37 -5.94 11.32
N LYS A 21 30.33 -5.93 10.40
CA LYS A 21 30.08 -6.05 8.95
C LYS A 21 29.42 -7.41 8.66
N GLU A 22 28.51 -7.44 7.69
CA GLU A 22 27.69 -8.61 7.32
C GLU A 22 28.47 -9.87 6.91
N SER A 23 29.80 -9.77 6.77
CA SER A 23 30.67 -10.85 6.29
C SER A 23 31.37 -11.67 7.39
N LEU A 24 31.11 -11.41 8.68
CA LEU A 24 31.76 -12.15 9.77
C LEU A 24 30.97 -13.40 10.17
N ASP A 25 31.67 -14.52 10.33
CA ASP A 25 31.09 -15.77 10.78
C ASP A 25 30.81 -15.76 12.30
N ARG A 26 29.77 -16.49 12.72
CA ARG A 26 29.31 -16.54 14.13
C ARG A 26 30.42 -16.86 15.14
N PRO A 27 31.34 -17.81 14.89
CA PRO A 27 32.45 -18.08 15.79
C PRO A 27 33.37 -16.87 16.00
N SER A 28 33.64 -16.10 14.94
CA SER A 28 34.46 -14.88 15.04
C SER A 28 33.76 -13.79 15.85
N ILE A 29 32.45 -13.63 15.69
CA ILE A 29 31.64 -12.69 16.48
C ILE A 29 31.71 -13.05 17.97
N LEU A 30 31.48 -14.33 18.34
CA LEU A 30 31.56 -14.79 19.73
C LEU A 30 32.95 -14.57 20.32
N LYS A 31 34.01 -14.92 19.58
CA LYS A 31 35.39 -14.71 20.02
C LYS A 31 35.67 -13.23 20.28
N ARG A 32 35.18 -12.35 19.41
CA ARG A 32 35.38 -10.91 19.55
C ARG A 32 34.60 -10.34 20.73
N MET A 33 33.33 -10.70 20.91
CA MET A 33 32.53 -10.27 22.07
C MET A 33 33.15 -10.75 23.39
N ARG A 34 33.70 -11.97 23.42
CA ARG A 34 34.42 -12.48 24.58
C ARG A 34 35.69 -11.68 24.85
N ASN A 35 36.49 -11.39 23.84
CA ASN A 35 37.78 -10.73 24.02
C ASN A 35 37.68 -9.23 24.28
N GLU A 36 36.74 -8.53 23.64
CA GLU A 36 36.64 -7.07 23.69
C GLU A 36 35.71 -6.57 24.80
N LYS A 37 34.70 -7.37 25.18
CA LYS A 37 33.67 -6.97 26.16
C LYS A 37 33.59 -7.88 27.37
N SER A 38 34.44 -8.92 27.43
CA SER A 38 34.38 -9.97 28.45
C SER A 38 33.00 -10.62 28.53
N TRP A 39 32.30 -10.76 27.40
CA TRP A 39 30.95 -11.34 27.37
C TRP A 39 30.95 -12.87 27.29
N SER A 40 30.04 -13.49 28.03
CA SER A 40 29.68 -14.90 27.89
C SER A 40 28.35 -15.03 27.15
N LEU A 41 28.41 -15.52 25.91
CA LEU A 41 27.25 -15.72 25.04
C LEU A 41 27.32 -17.11 24.41
N SER A 42 26.21 -17.85 24.40
CA SER A 42 26.13 -19.15 23.72
C SER A 42 25.89 -18.98 22.22
N ASP A 43 26.39 -19.90 21.41
CA ASP A 43 26.15 -19.90 19.95
C ASP A 43 24.65 -19.94 19.62
N THR A 44 23.87 -20.72 20.38
CA THR A 44 22.42 -20.81 20.22
C THR A 44 21.73 -19.46 20.45
N ARG A 45 22.14 -18.72 21.49
CA ARG A 45 21.57 -17.41 21.80
C ARG A 45 21.95 -16.40 20.74
N LEU A 46 23.21 -16.39 20.29
CA LEU A 46 23.65 -15.53 19.19
C LEU A 46 22.88 -15.83 17.89
N LYS A 47 22.73 -17.11 17.53
CA LYS A 47 21.99 -17.53 16.33
C LYS A 47 20.55 -17.00 16.34
N ARG A 48 19.84 -17.15 17.47
CA ARG A 48 18.47 -16.64 17.63
C ARG A 48 18.41 -15.12 17.41
N LEU A 49 19.33 -14.37 18.03
CA LEU A 49 19.37 -12.90 17.94
C LEU A 49 19.75 -12.40 16.55
N MET A 50 20.63 -13.12 15.83
CA MET A 50 20.92 -12.82 14.43
C MET A 50 19.70 -13.07 13.55
N SER A 51 18.98 -14.19 13.74
CA SER A 51 17.73 -14.44 13.01
C SER A 51 16.64 -13.42 13.33
N GLU A 52 16.55 -12.96 14.58
CA GLU A 52 15.64 -11.88 15.00
C GLU A 52 16.01 -10.54 14.34
N LYS A 53 17.31 -10.20 14.30
CA LYS A 53 17.82 -9.03 13.60
C LYS A 53 17.55 -9.10 12.10
N ASP A 54 17.74 -10.25 11.46
CA ASP A 54 17.46 -10.46 10.04
C ASP A 54 15.95 -10.40 9.75
N SER A 55 15.12 -10.90 10.66
CA SER A 55 13.66 -10.77 10.59
C SER A 55 13.21 -9.32 10.75
N SER A 56 13.88 -8.53 11.59
CA SER A 56 13.63 -7.10 11.78
C SER A 56 14.16 -6.26 10.62
N ARG A 57 15.29 -6.64 10.02
CA ARG A 57 15.80 -6.06 8.76
C ARG A 57 14.92 -6.41 7.56
N SER A 58 14.32 -7.59 7.53
CA SER A 58 13.30 -7.96 6.54
C SER A 58 12.00 -7.16 6.69
N ARG A 59 11.75 -6.55 7.86
CA ARG A 59 10.66 -5.57 8.07
C ARG A 59 11.09 -4.14 7.81
N TYR A 60 12.39 -3.89 7.68
CA TYR A 60 12.88 -2.65 7.08
C TYR A 60 12.69 -2.80 5.57
N ILE A 61 11.44 -2.60 5.13
CA ILE A 61 11.20 -2.10 3.78
C ILE A 61 12.15 -0.90 3.69
N PRO A 62 13.16 -0.90 2.78
CA PRO A 62 13.84 0.34 2.48
C PRO A 62 12.70 1.29 2.15
N GLN A 63 12.43 2.26 3.01
CA GLN A 63 11.68 3.41 2.57
C GLN A 63 12.53 3.93 1.44
N VAL A 64 12.20 3.53 0.20
CA VAL A 64 12.62 4.24 -0.99
C VAL A 64 12.24 5.66 -0.62
N PRO A 65 13.23 6.55 -0.41
CA PRO A 65 12.93 7.88 0.04
C PRO A 65 11.86 8.38 -0.92
N CYS A 66 10.70 8.75 -0.40
CA CYS A 66 9.61 9.29 -1.23
C CYS A 66 10.04 10.60 -1.92
N ASN A 67 11.29 11.00 -1.72
CA ASN A 67 12.04 12.08 -2.35
C ASN A 67 12.83 11.65 -3.61
N VAL A 68 12.73 10.41 -4.09
CA VAL A 68 13.16 10.15 -5.47
C VAL A 68 12.11 10.82 -6.36
N ASP A 69 12.47 11.97 -6.89
CA ASP A 69 11.64 12.70 -7.84
C ASP A 69 11.58 11.92 -9.15
N PHE A 70 10.59 11.04 -9.26
CA PHE A 70 10.32 10.25 -10.45
C PHE A 70 9.68 11.09 -11.57
N LEU A 71 9.42 12.39 -11.37
CA LEU A 71 8.98 13.27 -12.46
C LEU A 71 10.03 13.35 -13.58
N GLU A 72 11.31 13.17 -13.23
CA GLU A 72 12.41 13.07 -14.21
C GLU A 72 12.52 11.67 -14.87
N ALA A 73 11.90 10.63 -14.29
CA ALA A 73 11.90 9.29 -14.84
C ALA A 73 10.86 9.17 -15.96
N ASP A 74 11.26 9.64 -17.14
CA ASP A 74 10.63 9.42 -18.46
C ASP A 74 9.10 9.37 -18.44
N SER A 75 8.48 10.56 -18.49
CA SER A 75 7.02 10.73 -18.61
C SER A 75 6.39 9.86 -19.70
N SER A 76 7.15 9.45 -20.73
CA SER A 76 6.70 8.52 -21.77
C SER A 76 6.47 7.10 -21.25
N LEU A 77 7.38 6.57 -20.42
CA LEU A 77 7.26 5.24 -19.82
C LEU A 77 6.09 5.21 -18.83
N LEU A 78 5.93 6.27 -18.04
CA LEU A 78 4.82 6.42 -17.11
C LEU A 78 3.47 6.56 -17.81
N ALA A 79 3.39 7.35 -18.89
CA ALA A 79 2.19 7.46 -19.71
C ALA A 79 1.86 6.12 -20.41
N THR A 80 2.87 5.42 -20.93
CA THR A 80 2.73 4.09 -21.55
C THR A 80 2.19 3.08 -20.55
N TYR A 81 2.74 3.10 -19.34
CA TYR A 81 2.32 2.27 -18.23
C TYR A 81 0.87 2.56 -17.80
N CYS A 82 0.51 3.84 -17.62
CA CYS A 82 -0.85 4.25 -17.31
C CYS A 82 -1.83 3.85 -18.43
N ASN A 83 -1.46 4.05 -19.69
CA ASN A 83 -2.28 3.66 -20.83
C ASN A 83 -2.43 2.13 -20.91
N ALA A 84 -1.37 1.37 -20.65
CA ALA A 84 -1.43 -0.09 -20.62
C ALA A 84 -2.30 -0.63 -19.48
N LEU A 85 -2.36 0.06 -18.33
CA LEU A 85 -3.21 -0.31 -17.19
C LEU A 85 -4.67 0.18 -17.31
N THR A 86 -4.95 1.09 -18.24
CA THR A 86 -6.28 1.69 -18.43
C THR A 86 -6.92 1.23 -19.74
N GLN A 87 -6.19 0.91 -20.80
CA GLN A 87 -6.77 0.52 -22.08
C GLN A 87 -6.68 -1.00 -22.25
N TYR A 88 -7.82 -1.71 -22.24
CA TYR A 88 -7.87 -3.15 -22.45
C TYR A 88 -8.95 -3.58 -23.44
N PRO A 89 -8.58 -3.84 -24.71
CA PRO A 89 -9.48 -4.50 -25.64
C PRO A 89 -9.14 -5.98 -25.96
N SER A 90 -7.98 -6.56 -25.61
CA SER A 90 -7.58 -7.83 -26.27
C SER A 90 -6.71 -8.86 -25.52
N GLU A 91 -6.27 -8.67 -24.28
CA GLU A 91 -5.40 -9.64 -23.57
C GLU A 91 -6.14 -10.58 -22.59
N PHE A 92 -7.47 -10.54 -22.54
CA PHE A 92 -8.21 -11.55 -21.78
C PHE A 92 -8.10 -12.90 -22.50
N PRO A 93 -7.70 -13.98 -21.80
CA PRO A 93 -8.07 -15.30 -22.26
C PRO A 93 -9.58 -15.31 -22.46
N ALA A 94 -10.04 -15.87 -23.58
CA ALA A 94 -11.44 -16.27 -23.74
C ALA A 94 -11.74 -17.39 -22.72
N LEU A 95 -11.86 -17.01 -21.45
CA LEU A 95 -12.15 -17.89 -20.32
C LEU A 95 -13.47 -17.43 -19.74
N LEU A 96 -14.54 -18.00 -20.30
CA LEU A 96 -15.66 -18.63 -19.59
C LEU A 96 -16.83 -18.81 -20.57
N ASN A 97 -16.73 -19.79 -21.48
CA ASN A 97 -17.93 -20.49 -21.96
C ASN A 97 -18.33 -21.49 -20.88
N SER A 98 -18.94 -21.04 -19.80
CA SER A 98 -19.67 -21.93 -18.90
C SER A 98 -20.82 -21.19 -18.25
N ALA A 99 -22.03 -21.55 -18.69
CA ALA A 99 -23.26 -21.19 -18.04
C ALA A 99 -23.27 -21.76 -16.60
N SER A 100 -23.14 -20.89 -15.60
CA SER A 100 -23.84 -21.06 -14.33
C SER A 100 -24.02 -19.70 -13.66
N LEU A 101 -25.17 -19.09 -13.90
CA LEU A 101 -25.68 -17.96 -13.13
C LEU A 101 -26.09 -18.47 -11.74
N GLN A 102 -25.24 -18.26 -10.74
CA GLN A 102 -25.71 -18.08 -9.37
C GLN A 102 -25.13 -16.77 -8.85
N THR A 103 -25.99 -15.76 -8.84
CA THR A 103 -25.74 -14.44 -8.27
C THR A 103 -25.67 -14.59 -6.76
N LEU A 104 -24.48 -14.88 -6.24
CA LEU A 104 -24.19 -14.73 -4.82
C LEU A 104 -24.06 -13.23 -4.52
N GLN A 105 -25.18 -12.60 -4.20
CA GLN A 105 -25.13 -11.34 -3.46
C GLN A 105 -24.50 -11.65 -2.10
N VAL A 106 -23.22 -11.30 -1.95
CA VAL A 106 -22.57 -11.32 -0.64
C VAL A 106 -23.22 -10.19 0.17
N SER A 107 -24.24 -10.55 0.94
CA SER A 107 -24.81 -9.68 1.96
C SER A 107 -23.79 -9.59 3.08
N GLU A 108 -22.93 -8.57 3.04
CA GLU A 108 -22.04 -8.22 4.15
C GLU A 108 -22.89 -7.54 5.25
N THR A 109 -23.75 -8.31 5.93
CA THR A 109 -24.48 -7.83 7.10
C THR A 109 -23.46 -7.51 8.19
N THR A 110 -23.32 -6.23 8.48
CA THR A 110 -22.41 -5.69 9.49
C THR A 110 -23.25 -4.97 10.53
N ASP A 111 -23.09 -5.32 11.81
CA ASP A 111 -23.92 -4.83 12.92
C ASP A 111 -23.71 -3.34 13.21
N LEU A 112 -22.59 -2.77 12.75
CA LEU A 112 -22.27 -1.35 12.92
C LEU A 112 -22.88 -0.51 11.79
N PRO A 113 -23.35 0.72 12.10
CA PRO A 113 -23.83 1.62 11.07
C PRO A 113 -22.70 1.95 10.08
N PRO A 114 -23.03 2.30 8.83
CA PRO A 114 -22.05 2.73 7.85
C PRO A 114 -21.20 3.91 8.35
N PRO A 115 -19.96 4.07 7.84
CA PRO A 115 -19.08 5.14 8.27
C PRO A 115 -19.71 6.51 8.01
N ALA A 116 -19.49 7.44 8.94
CA ALA A 116 -19.86 8.84 8.75
C ALA A 116 -18.86 9.49 7.79
N LEU A 117 -19.33 9.98 6.65
CA LEU A 117 -18.50 10.64 5.66
C LEU A 117 -18.52 12.16 5.85
N PRO A 118 -17.39 12.87 5.62
CA PRO A 118 -17.38 14.32 5.62
C PRO A 118 -18.34 14.89 4.57
N ARG A 119 -18.97 16.04 4.86
CA ARG A 119 -19.85 16.74 3.92
C ARG A 119 -19.15 17.11 2.61
N ASP A 120 -17.88 17.51 2.71
CA ASP A 120 -16.96 17.73 1.60
C ASP A 120 -15.91 16.61 1.62
N ALA A 121 -16.33 15.41 1.18
CA ALA A 121 -15.50 14.21 1.23
C ALA A 121 -14.24 14.35 0.37
N LEU A 122 -14.38 14.86 -0.87
CA LEU A 122 -13.23 15.08 -1.75
C LEU A 122 -12.24 16.10 -1.17
N GLY A 123 -12.72 17.23 -0.67
CA GLY A 123 -11.82 18.21 -0.06
C GLY A 123 -11.19 17.68 1.23
N ALA A 124 -11.86 16.82 1.99
CA ALA A 124 -11.23 16.12 3.12
C ALA A 124 -10.10 15.20 2.66
N GLN A 125 -10.31 14.46 1.57
CA GLN A 125 -9.30 13.59 0.96
C GLN A 125 -8.06 14.37 0.49
N LEU A 126 -8.28 15.51 -0.17
CA LEU A 126 -7.21 16.38 -0.64
C LEU A 126 -6.41 17.00 0.50
N ARG A 127 -7.10 17.52 1.53
CA ARG A 127 -6.43 18.02 2.73
C ARG A 127 -5.64 16.93 3.45
N PHE A 128 -6.16 15.71 3.48
CA PHE A 128 -5.43 14.58 4.07
C PHE A 128 -4.12 14.31 3.30
N TYR A 129 -4.19 14.22 1.97
CA TYR A 129 -3.04 14.02 1.10
C TYR A 129 -1.97 15.11 1.26
N GLU A 130 -2.38 16.39 1.27
CA GLU A 130 -1.46 17.53 1.44
C GLU A 130 -0.69 17.47 2.77
N ASN A 131 -1.36 17.03 3.85
CA ASN A 131 -0.78 16.96 5.18
C ASN A 131 0.04 15.67 5.42
N HIS A 132 -0.18 14.61 4.64
CA HIS A 132 0.43 13.31 4.85
C HIS A 132 1.09 12.80 3.56
N LYS A 133 2.21 13.41 3.16
CA LYS A 133 2.88 13.14 1.86
C LYS A 133 3.25 11.68 1.57
N HIS A 134 3.29 10.82 2.59
CA HIS A 134 3.56 9.37 2.46
C HIS A 134 2.30 8.50 2.37
N GLN A 135 1.13 9.09 2.59
CA GLN A 135 -0.18 8.46 2.56
C GLN A 135 -0.99 9.12 1.45
N LEU A 136 -1.58 8.31 0.58
CA LEU A 136 -2.24 8.83 -0.62
C LEU A 136 -3.69 9.20 -0.34
N PHE A 137 -4.36 8.40 0.48
CA PHE A 137 -5.79 8.54 0.69
C PHE A 137 -6.20 7.92 2.04
N ILE A 138 -7.33 8.34 2.58
CA ILE A 138 -7.91 7.79 3.81
C ILE A 138 -9.16 6.99 3.46
N LEU A 139 -9.42 5.89 4.18
CA LEU A 139 -10.66 5.13 4.14
C LEU A 139 -11.38 5.24 5.48
N TYR A 140 -12.67 5.56 5.44
CA TYR A 140 -13.46 5.77 6.65
C TYR A 140 -14.04 4.46 7.17
N GLY A 141 -13.79 4.15 8.45
CA GLY A 141 -14.24 2.92 9.09
C GLY A 141 -15.55 3.07 9.87
N ARG A 142 -16.25 1.95 10.08
CA ARG A 142 -17.48 1.90 10.90
C ARG A 142 -17.24 1.94 12.41
N GLY A 143 -16.00 1.71 12.84
CA GLY A 143 -15.65 1.41 14.23
C GLY A 143 -14.81 2.49 14.90
N GLU A 144 -13.78 2.06 15.63
CA GLU A 144 -12.86 2.96 16.37
C GLU A 144 -11.73 3.55 15.50
N TYR A 145 -11.64 3.13 14.23
CA TYR A 145 -10.52 3.47 13.36
C TYR A 145 -10.98 3.90 11.97
N ASP A 146 -10.31 4.93 11.45
CA ASP A 146 -10.12 5.16 10.02
C ASP A 146 -8.80 4.58 9.57
N TYR A 147 -8.54 4.57 8.26
CA TYR A 147 -7.37 3.89 7.69
C TYR A 147 -6.66 4.77 6.68
N ALA A 148 -5.43 5.17 7.00
CA ALA A 148 -4.55 5.79 6.03
C ALA A 148 -3.94 4.73 5.10
N VAL A 149 -3.94 5.02 3.80
CA VAL A 149 -3.45 4.11 2.76
C VAL A 149 -2.23 4.73 2.08
N GLY A 150 -1.07 4.09 2.23
CA GLY A 150 0.15 4.38 1.48
C GLY A 150 0.41 3.32 0.41
N HIS A 151 1.02 3.69 -0.71
CA HIS A 151 1.38 2.76 -1.79
C HIS A 151 2.89 2.72 -2.01
N ASN A 152 3.37 1.76 -2.81
CA ASN A 152 4.67 1.92 -3.48
C ASN A 152 4.65 3.13 -4.44
N THR A 153 5.84 3.65 -4.76
CA THR A 153 5.96 4.90 -5.52
C THR A 153 5.34 4.83 -6.92
N GLN A 154 5.40 3.66 -7.58
CA GLN A 154 4.81 3.47 -8.90
C GLN A 154 3.28 3.62 -8.87
N MET A 155 2.65 3.03 -7.86
CA MET A 155 1.21 3.13 -7.63
C MET A 155 0.80 4.54 -7.17
N ALA A 156 1.64 5.23 -6.42
CA ALA A 156 1.41 6.63 -6.06
C ALA A 156 1.33 7.54 -7.29
N MET A 157 2.25 7.36 -8.25
CA MET A 157 2.22 8.11 -9.50
C MET A 157 0.97 7.83 -10.33
N LEU A 158 0.59 6.56 -10.47
CA LEU A 158 -0.63 6.17 -11.19
C LEU A 158 -1.88 6.78 -10.53
N HIS A 159 -1.96 6.75 -9.20
CA HIS A 159 -3.02 7.41 -8.44
C HIS A 159 -3.09 8.89 -8.81
N SER A 160 -1.98 9.63 -8.70
CA SER A 160 -1.96 11.08 -8.99
C SER A 160 -2.39 11.40 -10.42
N ILE A 161 -1.88 10.67 -11.42
CA ILE A 161 -2.23 10.90 -12.83
C ILE A 161 -3.73 10.66 -13.07
N VAL A 162 -4.28 9.57 -12.53
CA VAL A 162 -5.69 9.25 -12.72
C VAL A 162 -6.57 10.25 -11.96
N GLN A 163 -6.20 10.63 -10.73
CA GLN A 163 -6.92 11.62 -9.93
C GLN A 163 -6.98 12.98 -10.64
N LEU A 164 -5.87 13.46 -11.23
CA LEU A 164 -5.86 14.71 -12.00
C LEU A 164 -6.84 14.66 -13.18
N ARG A 165 -6.85 13.56 -13.94
CA ARG A 165 -7.80 13.38 -15.05
C ARG A 165 -9.25 13.29 -14.57
N ILE A 166 -9.51 12.72 -13.40
CA ILE A 166 -10.85 12.74 -12.80
C ILE A 166 -11.25 14.17 -12.47
N PHE A 167 -10.34 15.00 -11.94
CA PHE A 167 -10.66 16.39 -11.60
C PHE A 167 -11.08 17.21 -12.81
N GLU A 168 -10.44 17.02 -13.97
CA GLU A 168 -10.87 17.62 -15.23
C GLU A 168 -12.31 17.22 -15.59
N LEU A 169 -12.70 15.96 -15.36
CA LEU A 169 -14.06 15.47 -15.63
C LEU A 169 -15.11 15.96 -14.61
N LEU A 170 -14.66 16.35 -13.42
CA LEU A 170 -15.51 16.81 -12.32
C LEU A 170 -15.66 18.33 -12.25
N GLU A 171 -14.92 19.08 -13.07
CA GLU A 171 -14.94 20.54 -13.03
C GLU A 171 -16.36 21.08 -13.25
N GLY A 172 -16.82 21.94 -12.34
CA GLY A 172 -18.16 22.53 -12.39
C GLY A 172 -19.32 21.60 -12.04
N LYS A 173 -19.07 20.34 -11.67
CA LYS A 173 -20.13 19.35 -11.37
C LYS A 173 -20.39 19.20 -9.87
N SER A 174 -21.65 19.02 -9.49
CA SER A 174 -22.06 18.64 -8.13
C SER A 174 -21.81 17.16 -7.87
N ARG A 175 -21.63 16.79 -6.59
CA ARG A 175 -21.59 15.38 -6.15
C ARG A 175 -22.84 15.05 -5.31
N PRO A 176 -23.43 13.85 -5.45
CA PRO A 176 -23.14 12.85 -6.48
C PRO A 176 -23.40 13.38 -7.90
N LEU A 177 -22.75 12.80 -8.90
CA LEU A 177 -22.92 13.22 -10.30
C LEU A 177 -24.31 12.88 -10.83
N SER A 178 -24.72 13.53 -11.92
CA SER A 178 -25.92 13.13 -12.67
C SER A 178 -25.80 11.68 -13.15
N GLU A 179 -26.93 11.01 -13.41
CA GLU A 179 -26.91 9.61 -13.86
C GLU A 179 -26.11 9.41 -15.16
N GLU A 180 -26.25 10.34 -16.11
CA GLU A 180 -25.50 10.36 -17.37
C GLU A 180 -24.00 10.54 -17.15
N ASP A 181 -23.62 11.46 -16.27
CA ASP A 181 -22.22 11.67 -15.89
C ASP A 181 -21.65 10.45 -15.17
N GLN A 182 -22.42 9.82 -14.30
CA GLN A 182 -22.00 8.58 -13.63
C GLN A 182 -21.78 7.44 -14.62
N ILE A 183 -22.64 7.28 -15.63
CA ILE A 183 -22.47 6.28 -16.70
C ILE A 183 -21.19 6.56 -17.48
N THR A 184 -21.00 7.81 -17.91
CA THR A 184 -19.82 8.24 -18.65
C THR A 184 -18.56 7.99 -17.84
N MET A 185 -18.54 8.42 -16.58
CA MET A 185 -17.40 8.26 -15.70
C MET A 185 -17.11 6.79 -15.37
N ASN A 186 -18.14 5.97 -15.21
CA ASN A 186 -17.98 4.54 -14.98
C ASN A 186 -17.46 3.78 -16.21
N SER A 187 -17.76 4.24 -17.42
CA SER A 187 -17.20 3.67 -18.65
C SER A 187 -15.71 3.96 -18.83
N TRP A 188 -15.19 4.98 -18.14
CA TRP A 188 -13.80 5.33 -18.20
C TRP A 188 -12.96 4.39 -17.33
N SER A 189 -12.03 3.70 -17.97
CA SER A 189 -11.18 2.70 -17.33
C SER A 189 -10.23 3.26 -16.27
N GLY A 190 -9.88 4.55 -16.36
CA GLY A 190 -9.14 5.24 -15.31
C GLY A 190 -9.89 5.19 -13.97
N VAL A 191 -11.18 5.52 -13.96
CA VAL A 191 -12.03 5.45 -12.76
C VAL A 191 -12.18 4.02 -12.26
N GLN A 192 -12.30 3.03 -13.15
CA GLN A 192 -12.34 1.62 -12.74
C GLN A 192 -11.05 1.20 -12.02
N THR A 193 -9.90 1.45 -12.65
CA THR A 193 -8.59 1.17 -12.06
C THR A 193 -8.38 1.94 -10.76
N PHE A 194 -8.89 3.17 -10.68
CA PHE A 194 -8.80 3.97 -9.47
C PHE A 194 -9.63 3.40 -8.32
N PHE A 195 -10.86 3.01 -8.61
CA PHE A 195 -11.73 2.37 -7.65
C PHE A 195 -11.22 1.00 -7.20
N GLU A 196 -10.55 0.24 -8.08
CA GLU A 196 -9.90 -1.02 -7.70
C GLU A 196 -8.83 -0.82 -6.61
N PHE A 197 -8.14 0.33 -6.58
CA PHE A 197 -7.21 0.65 -5.48
C PHE A 197 -7.96 0.85 -4.17
N TYR A 198 -9.05 1.61 -4.19
CA TYR A 198 -9.92 1.80 -3.04
C TYR A 198 -10.47 0.47 -2.52
N GLU A 199 -11.00 -0.37 -3.41
CA GLU A 199 -11.57 -1.67 -3.06
C GLU A 199 -10.51 -2.62 -2.48
N ALA A 200 -9.34 -2.72 -3.10
CA ALA A 200 -8.27 -3.59 -2.62
C ALA A 200 -7.71 -3.11 -1.27
N ALA A 201 -7.58 -1.78 -1.06
CA ALA A 201 -7.17 -1.21 0.21
C ALA A 201 -8.24 -1.42 1.29
N GLY A 202 -9.53 -1.23 0.96
CA GLY A 202 -10.65 -1.47 1.86
C GLY A 202 -10.73 -2.93 2.30
N LYS A 203 -10.60 -3.87 1.36
CA LYS A 203 -10.49 -5.30 1.67
C LYS A 203 -9.34 -5.59 2.63
N LYS A 204 -8.18 -4.96 2.43
CA LYS A 204 -7.02 -5.11 3.33
C LYS A 204 -7.24 -4.48 4.71
N ALA A 205 -8.02 -3.40 4.78
CA ALA A 205 -8.44 -2.74 6.02
C ALA A 205 -9.59 -3.47 6.74
N GLY A 206 -10.21 -4.48 6.10
CA GLY A 206 -11.39 -5.17 6.63
C GLY A 206 -12.69 -4.38 6.50
N LEU A 207 -12.75 -3.45 5.54
CA LEU A 207 -13.94 -2.64 5.26
C LEU A 207 -14.85 -3.35 4.25
N PRO A 208 -16.19 -3.32 4.47
CA PRO A 208 -17.17 -3.77 3.50
C PRO A 208 -17.02 -3.04 2.17
N ALA A 209 -17.16 -3.76 1.05
CA ALA A 209 -17.02 -3.16 -0.29
C ALA A 209 -18.02 -2.00 -0.48
N ASN A 210 -19.25 -2.17 0.01
CA ASN A 210 -20.29 -1.15 -0.07
C ASN A 210 -19.90 0.17 0.61
N ASP A 211 -19.13 0.14 1.71
CA ASP A 211 -18.67 1.36 2.38
C ASP A 211 -17.64 2.10 1.53
N VAL A 212 -16.70 1.35 0.94
CA VAL A 212 -15.70 1.88 0.02
C VAL A 212 -16.37 2.50 -1.20
N GLY A 213 -17.38 1.84 -1.78
CA GLY A 213 -18.16 2.37 -2.91
C GLY A 213 -18.90 3.66 -2.56
N ARG A 214 -19.51 3.74 -1.38
CA ARG A 214 -20.17 4.95 -0.89
C ARG A 214 -19.21 6.10 -0.66
N GLN A 215 -18.04 5.82 -0.10
CA GLN A 215 -17.00 6.82 0.07
C GLN A 215 -16.54 7.35 -1.29
N PHE A 216 -16.24 6.45 -2.23
CA PHE A 216 -15.81 6.84 -3.57
C PHE A 216 -16.87 7.66 -4.30
N GLU A 217 -18.16 7.37 -4.10
CA GLU A 217 -19.26 8.19 -4.61
C GLU A 217 -19.35 9.56 -3.94
N ALA A 218 -19.12 9.65 -2.64
CA ALA A 218 -19.10 10.95 -1.95
C ALA A 218 -17.93 11.83 -2.44
N GLU A 219 -16.78 11.23 -2.77
CA GLU A 219 -15.59 11.94 -3.23
C GLU A 219 -15.65 12.29 -4.72
N TYR A 220 -15.92 11.30 -5.57
CA TYR A 220 -15.82 11.43 -7.02
C TYR A 220 -17.18 11.42 -7.71
N GLY A 221 -18.28 11.23 -6.97
CA GLY A 221 -19.64 11.34 -7.50
C GLY A 221 -20.13 10.13 -8.30
N VAL A 222 -19.39 9.02 -8.31
CA VAL A 222 -19.78 7.76 -8.96
C VAL A 222 -19.54 6.59 -8.01
N ASN A 223 -20.43 5.60 -8.00
CA ASN A 223 -20.20 4.33 -7.33
C ASN A 223 -20.00 3.21 -8.38
N PRO A 224 -18.77 2.73 -8.61
CA PRO A 224 -18.54 1.67 -9.60
C PRO A 224 -19.13 0.32 -9.21
N LEU A 225 -19.36 0.04 -7.92
CA LEU A 225 -19.91 -1.25 -7.48
C LEU A 225 -21.32 -1.49 -8.02
N VAL A 226 -22.18 -0.48 -7.95
CA VAL A 226 -23.58 -0.61 -8.37
C VAL A 226 -23.74 -0.71 -9.89
N ARG A 227 -22.64 -0.51 -10.64
CA ARG A 227 -22.60 -0.55 -12.11
C ARG A 227 -21.81 -1.74 -12.65
N ARG A 228 -21.37 -2.66 -11.79
CA ARG A 228 -20.70 -3.89 -12.24
C ARG A 228 -21.67 -4.77 -13.02
N THR A 229 -21.18 -5.32 -14.12
CA THR A 229 -21.90 -6.38 -14.84
C THR A 229 -21.96 -7.66 -13.99
N PRO A 230 -22.89 -8.59 -14.27
CA PRO A 230 -22.90 -9.90 -13.61
C PRO A 230 -21.57 -10.65 -13.72
N GLU A 231 -20.94 -10.58 -14.89
CA GLU A 231 -19.61 -11.13 -15.14
C GLU A 231 -18.53 -10.49 -14.24
N GLN A 232 -18.57 -9.17 -14.08
CA GLN A 232 -17.66 -8.46 -13.18
C GLN A 232 -17.90 -8.76 -11.68
N ASN A 233 -19.03 -9.38 -11.32
CA ASN A 233 -19.29 -9.83 -9.96
C ASN A 233 -18.93 -11.32 -9.77
N ASP A 234 -18.58 -12.03 -10.84
CA ASP A 234 -18.14 -13.42 -10.76
C ASP A 234 -16.75 -13.51 -10.09
N PRO A 235 -16.58 -14.27 -8.99
CA PRO A 235 -15.29 -14.42 -8.31
C PRO A 235 -14.18 -15.05 -9.17
N MET A 236 -14.51 -15.98 -10.06
CA MET A 236 -13.55 -16.59 -10.99
C MET A 236 -13.09 -15.57 -12.02
N TRP A 237 -14.03 -14.80 -12.58
CA TRP A 237 -13.71 -13.71 -13.51
C TRP A 237 -12.81 -12.68 -12.84
N ARG A 238 -13.16 -12.24 -11.62
CA ARG A 238 -12.34 -11.30 -10.82
C ARG A 238 -10.93 -11.82 -10.58
N THR A 239 -10.81 -13.09 -10.21
CA THR A 239 -9.51 -13.72 -9.98
C THR A 239 -8.66 -13.76 -11.26
N ALA A 240 -9.27 -14.10 -12.40
CA ALA A 240 -8.58 -14.09 -13.69
C ALA A 240 -8.18 -12.67 -14.11
N TYR A 241 -9.09 -11.71 -13.92
CA TYR A 241 -8.89 -10.29 -14.18
C TYR A 241 -7.73 -9.71 -13.38
N ASP A 242 -7.70 -9.97 -12.06
CA ASP A 242 -6.64 -9.49 -11.18
C ASP A 242 -5.28 -10.10 -11.53
N ARG A 243 -5.23 -11.38 -11.89
CA ARG A 243 -3.99 -12.04 -12.37
C ARG A 243 -3.48 -11.43 -13.67
N ALA A 244 -4.38 -11.14 -14.62
CA ALA A 244 -4.01 -10.49 -15.88
C ALA A 244 -3.43 -9.09 -15.63
N LYS A 245 -4.11 -8.26 -14.84
CA LYS A 245 -3.61 -6.92 -14.47
C LYS A 245 -2.28 -6.98 -13.71
N GLU A 246 -2.10 -7.93 -12.80
CA GLU A 246 -0.83 -8.10 -12.08
C GLU A 246 0.31 -8.52 -13.02
N SER A 247 0.05 -9.39 -13.99
CA SER A 247 1.04 -9.78 -15.02
C SER A 247 1.48 -8.58 -15.85
N ILE A 248 0.53 -7.75 -16.27
CA ILE A 248 0.79 -6.54 -17.05
C ILE A 248 1.56 -5.53 -16.20
N HIS A 249 1.12 -5.31 -14.96
CA HIS A 249 1.82 -4.49 -13.99
C HIS A 249 3.29 -4.91 -13.82
N LYS A 250 3.54 -6.20 -13.62
CA LYS A 250 4.89 -6.77 -13.54
C LYS A 250 5.71 -6.51 -14.81
N LYS A 251 5.14 -6.74 -16.00
CA LYS A 251 5.79 -6.53 -17.30
C LYS A 251 6.33 -5.10 -17.44
N TYR A 252 5.56 -4.10 -17.02
CA TYR A 252 5.95 -2.70 -17.12
C TYR A 252 6.76 -2.18 -15.92
N THR A 253 6.64 -2.82 -14.76
CA THR A 253 7.42 -2.46 -13.56
C THR A 253 8.89 -2.91 -13.68
N LEU A 254 9.16 -4.07 -14.29
CA LEU A 254 10.52 -4.59 -14.42
C LEU A 254 11.51 -3.63 -15.12
N PRO A 255 11.18 -2.98 -16.26
CA PRO A 255 12.02 -1.96 -16.86
C PRO A 255 12.33 -0.79 -15.92
N VAL A 256 11.34 -0.32 -15.16
CA VAL A 256 11.52 0.78 -14.18
C VAL A 256 12.49 0.34 -13.08
N LEU A 257 12.31 -0.87 -12.54
CA LEU A 257 13.20 -1.43 -11.52
C LEU A 257 14.63 -1.58 -12.05
N ARG A 258 14.80 -1.93 -13.33
CA ARG A 258 16.12 -2.02 -13.97
C ARG A 258 16.79 -0.65 -14.09
N GLN A 259 16.04 0.39 -14.45
CA GLN A 259 16.57 1.75 -14.46
C GLN A 259 16.96 2.21 -13.04
N LEU A 260 16.13 1.90 -12.05
CA LEU A 260 16.40 2.25 -10.65
C LEU A 260 17.62 1.54 -10.07
N SER A 261 17.84 0.27 -10.44
CA SER A 261 19.00 -0.47 -9.96
C SER A 261 20.33 0.07 -10.52
N GLN A 262 20.28 0.72 -11.69
CA GLN A 262 21.42 1.32 -12.36
C GLN A 262 21.65 2.79 -11.97
N HIS A 263 20.61 3.49 -11.49
CA HIS A 263 20.70 4.91 -11.20
C HIS A 263 21.54 5.21 -9.93
N PRO A 264 22.47 6.19 -9.97
CA PRO A 264 23.44 6.40 -8.88
C PRO A 264 22.83 6.65 -7.49
N LYS A 265 21.65 7.30 -7.41
CA LYS A 265 20.99 7.62 -6.14
C LYS A 265 20.19 6.45 -5.53
N THR A 266 19.85 5.45 -6.34
CA THR A 266 18.97 4.32 -5.94
C THR A 266 19.66 2.97 -6.09
N ARG A 267 20.91 2.95 -6.54
CA ARG A 267 21.73 1.74 -6.66
C ARG A 267 21.79 1.01 -5.31
N GLY A 268 21.49 -0.30 -5.35
CA GLY A 268 21.45 -1.16 -4.16
C GLY A 268 20.11 -1.18 -3.41
N THR A 269 19.12 -0.39 -3.81
CA THR A 269 17.76 -0.42 -3.20
C THR A 269 16.83 -1.44 -3.87
N VAL A 270 17.13 -1.85 -5.10
CA VAL A 270 16.38 -2.85 -5.86
C VAL A 270 17.12 -4.19 -5.74
N PRO A 271 16.51 -5.24 -5.17
CA PRO A 271 17.09 -6.57 -5.14
C PRO A 271 17.33 -7.12 -6.55
N LEU A 272 18.51 -7.69 -6.79
CA LEU A 272 18.91 -8.27 -8.05
C LEU A 272 19.14 -9.77 -7.91
N ASP A 273 18.85 -10.54 -8.96
CA ASP A 273 19.19 -11.95 -9.04
C ASP A 273 20.67 -12.18 -9.40
N SER A 274 21.07 -13.44 -9.54
CA SER A 274 22.44 -13.81 -9.91
C SER A 274 22.89 -13.31 -11.29
N ASN A 275 21.95 -12.93 -12.16
CA ASN A 275 22.21 -12.38 -13.48
C ASN A 275 22.25 -10.84 -13.48
N GLY A 276 22.00 -10.21 -12.32
CA GLY A 276 21.89 -8.76 -12.21
C GLY A 276 20.53 -8.20 -12.63
N GLU A 277 19.51 -9.05 -12.80
CA GLU A 277 18.16 -8.64 -13.17
C GLU A 277 17.31 -8.34 -11.92
N PRO A 278 16.42 -7.32 -11.96
CA PRO A 278 15.55 -7.01 -10.83
C PRO A 278 14.64 -8.17 -10.43
N ILE A 279 14.62 -8.48 -9.14
CA ILE A 279 13.67 -9.44 -8.57
C ILE A 279 12.36 -8.72 -8.31
N TYR A 280 11.29 -9.18 -8.98
CA TYR A 280 9.95 -8.72 -8.72
C TYR A 280 9.35 -9.45 -7.51
N ASP A 281 9.27 -8.75 -6.38
CA ASP A 281 8.50 -9.18 -5.20
C ASP A 281 7.09 -8.57 -5.23
N PRO A 282 6.01 -9.37 -5.38
CA PRO A 282 4.63 -8.89 -5.34
C PRO A 282 4.25 -8.18 -4.03
N LYS A 283 4.94 -8.44 -2.91
CA LYS A 283 4.66 -7.78 -1.63
C LYS A 283 5.14 -6.34 -1.58
N VAL A 284 6.16 -6.02 -2.37
CA VAL A 284 6.79 -4.69 -2.41
C VAL A 284 6.37 -3.94 -3.67
N TYR A 285 6.44 -4.61 -4.82
CA TYR A 285 6.22 -4.04 -6.13
C TYR A 285 4.88 -4.45 -6.74
N GLY A 286 4.07 -5.26 -6.07
CA GLY A 286 2.74 -5.65 -6.55
C GLY A 286 1.80 -4.46 -6.75
N ARG A 287 0.80 -4.64 -7.62
CA ARG A 287 -0.20 -3.58 -7.90
C ARG A 287 -0.93 -3.14 -6.63
N PHE A 288 -1.12 -4.05 -5.68
CA PHE A 288 -1.81 -3.81 -4.41
C PHE A 288 -0.88 -3.95 -3.19
N ALA A 289 0.41 -3.64 -3.36
CA ALA A 289 1.38 -3.56 -2.26
C ALA A 289 1.13 -2.29 -1.42
N PHE A 290 0.06 -2.29 -0.62
CA PHE A 290 -0.33 -1.17 0.24
C PHE A 290 0.29 -1.24 1.63
N ILE A 291 0.52 -0.09 2.22
CA ILE A 291 0.73 0.11 3.65
C ILE A 291 -0.57 0.68 4.21
N ILE A 292 -1.23 -0.05 5.11
CA ILE A 292 -2.47 0.39 5.77
C ILE A 292 -2.11 0.77 7.21
N THR A 293 -2.42 2.00 7.61
CA THR A 293 -2.20 2.49 8.98
C THR A 293 -3.54 2.82 9.61
N LYS A 294 -3.84 2.23 10.78
CA LYS A 294 -5.04 2.56 11.55
C LYS A 294 -4.90 3.95 12.19
N LEU A 295 -5.95 4.75 12.13
CA LEU A 295 -6.05 6.09 12.72
C LEU A 295 -7.14 6.04 13.80
N CYS A 296 -6.80 6.17 15.07
CA CYS A 296 -7.76 6.06 16.16
C CYS A 296 -8.57 7.34 16.35
N PHE A 297 -9.89 7.23 16.53
CA PHE A 297 -10.78 8.38 16.82
C PHE A 297 -10.57 9.02 18.21
N LYS A 298 -9.89 8.34 19.14
CA LYS A 298 -9.77 8.76 20.54
C LYS A 298 -8.80 9.94 20.71
N LEU A 299 -9.25 11.14 20.35
CA LEU A 299 -8.75 12.42 20.89
C LEU A 299 -9.73 13.61 20.75
N CYS A 300 -10.94 13.43 20.19
CA CYS A 300 -11.88 14.54 19.96
C CYS A 300 -13.28 14.41 20.58
N ALA A 301 -13.56 13.39 21.39
CA ALA A 301 -14.86 13.24 22.07
C ALA A 301 -14.95 14.03 23.41
N GLY A 302 -14.12 15.07 23.57
CA GLY A 302 -13.93 15.74 24.86
C GLY A 302 -13.91 17.26 24.81
N ILE A 303 -14.37 17.93 23.75
CA ILE A 303 -14.72 19.37 23.78
C ILE A 303 -15.87 19.57 22.80
N GLY A 304 -17.03 19.97 23.33
CA GLY A 304 -18.17 20.36 22.52
C GLY A 304 -17.83 21.55 21.61
N GLU A 305 -18.48 21.58 20.46
CA GLU A 305 -18.58 22.73 19.55
C GLU A 305 -17.25 23.30 19.04
N ALA A 306 -16.81 22.82 17.86
CA ALA A 306 -16.32 23.70 16.80
C ALA A 306 -16.17 22.93 15.49
N ASN A 307 -16.89 23.40 14.47
CA ASN A 307 -16.49 23.26 13.08
C ASN A 307 -15.01 23.68 12.90
N THR A 308 -14.39 23.18 11.83
CA THR A 308 -13.05 23.56 11.35
C THR A 308 -11.90 23.24 12.29
N HIS A 309 -11.41 21.98 12.29
CA HIS A 309 -9.97 21.66 12.33
C HIS A 309 -9.77 20.12 12.30
N ILE A 310 -9.83 19.53 11.11
CA ILE A 310 -9.34 18.15 10.85
C ILE A 310 -7.80 18.15 10.64
N GLY A 311 -7.16 19.33 10.72
CA GLY A 311 -5.76 19.52 10.31
C GLY A 311 -4.67 19.26 11.36
N ASN A 312 -4.99 19.04 12.64
CA ASN A 312 -3.95 18.89 13.67
C ASN A 312 -4.43 17.99 14.80
N ARG A 313 -4.17 16.69 14.69
CA ARG A 313 -3.96 15.75 15.82
C ARG A 313 -3.89 14.31 15.31
N ILE A 314 -2.82 13.99 14.60
CA ILE A 314 -2.30 12.62 14.61
C ILE A 314 -1.29 12.60 15.77
N SER A 315 -1.67 11.98 16.89
CA SER A 315 -0.74 11.80 18.00
C SER A 315 0.32 10.75 17.63
N ALA A 316 1.54 10.93 18.13
CA ALA A 316 2.72 10.13 17.82
C ALA A 316 2.68 8.67 18.35
N ASP A 317 1.54 8.20 18.88
CA ASP A 317 1.38 6.85 19.46
C ASP A 317 0.76 5.83 18.49
N ASN A 318 0.75 6.12 17.18
CA ASN A 318 0.24 5.17 16.18
C ASN A 318 1.17 3.94 16.07
N GLN A 319 0.72 2.81 16.61
CA GLN A 319 1.29 1.52 16.28
C GLN A 319 0.98 1.20 14.81
N ALA A 320 1.99 1.34 13.95
CA ALA A 320 1.92 0.87 12.58
C ALA A 320 1.91 -0.66 12.58
N GLU A 321 0.73 -1.27 12.60
CA GLU A 321 0.58 -2.67 12.19
C GLU A 321 0.74 -2.75 10.67
N VAL A 322 1.97 -3.02 10.24
CA VAL A 322 2.30 -3.26 8.84
C VAL A 322 1.77 -4.65 8.47
N PHE A 323 0.58 -4.70 7.87
CA PHE A 323 0.03 -5.93 7.30
C PHE A 323 0.77 -6.27 6.00
N LEU A 324 1.72 -7.19 6.08
CA LEU A 324 2.34 -7.86 4.93
C LEU A 324 1.76 -9.28 4.85
N ALA A 325 1.05 -9.60 3.77
CA ALA A 325 0.67 -10.98 3.45
C ALA A 325 1.89 -11.71 2.89
#